data_AF-A0A538DE87-F1
#
_entry.id   AF-A0A538DE87-F1
#
_cell.length_a   1.000
_cell.length_b   1.000
_cell.length_c   1.000
_cell.angle_alpha   90.00
_cell.angle_beta   90.00
_cell.angle_gamma   90.00
#
_symmetry.space_group_name_H-M   'P 1'
#
loop_
_entity.id
_entity.type
_entity.pdbx_description
1 polymer ?
#
loop_
_entity_poly.entity_id
_entity_poly.type
_entity_poly.pdbx_seq_one_letter_code
_entity_poly.pdbx_strand_id
1 'polypeptide(L)'
;MERREREAIMRQGVTRPETPRDRIEREALAEDLKGNPLKGDAVPLRLRNFRPDASAQLAALGGPVAWMRRLRAIELAIEHHERQLGEAWATIRAEHGDDEERFAREWQRLAELWDFDEVNELIGRHNRHYPAESRLPMNPRTGDFVLINGRPYTRRPLDAQWILARFPARRQT
;
A
#
# COMPACT_ATOMS: atom_id res chain seq x y z
N MET A 1 -6.68 19.22 26.75
CA MET A 1 -6.61 18.14 27.77
C MET A 1 -6.61 18.77 29.13
N GLU A 2 -7.65 18.48 29.90
CA GLU A 2 -7.79 19.00 31.27
C GLU A 2 -6.78 18.34 32.21
N ARG A 3 -6.32 19.10 33.22
CA ARG A 3 -5.31 18.65 34.19
C ARG A 3 -5.73 17.36 34.92
N ARG A 4 -7.03 17.16 35.12
CA ARG A 4 -7.60 15.97 35.78
C ARG A 4 -7.47 14.69 34.95
N GLU A 5 -7.63 14.76 33.63
CA GLU A 5 -7.42 13.60 32.75
C GLU A 5 -5.95 13.19 32.69
N ARG A 6 -5.03 14.17 32.70
CA ARG A 6 -3.59 13.90 32.81
C ARG A 6 -3.21 13.24 34.14
N GLU A 7 -3.79 13.67 35.25
CA GLU A 7 -3.57 13.06 36.57
C GLU A 7 -4.14 11.63 36.65
N ALA A 8 -5.27 11.35 36.00
CA ALA A 8 -5.86 10.01 35.95
C ALA A 8 -5.01 9.02 35.13
N ILE A 9 -4.47 9.46 33.99
CA ILE A 9 -3.58 8.66 33.15
C ILE A 9 -2.24 8.40 33.86
N MET A 10 -1.68 9.42 34.54
CA MET A 10 -0.45 9.27 35.34
C MET A 10 -0.62 8.38 36.58
N ARG A 11 -1.85 8.15 37.05
CA ARG A 11 -2.13 7.31 38.23
C ARG A 11 -2.08 5.81 37.94
N GLN A 12 -2.11 5.38 36.68
CA GLN A 12 -2.11 3.97 36.29
C GLN A 12 -0.77 3.23 36.56
N GLY A 13 0.26 3.94 37.06
CA GLY A 13 1.55 3.37 37.46
C GLY A 13 1.92 3.55 38.94
N VAL A 14 1.02 4.03 39.80
CA VAL A 14 1.32 4.17 41.24
C VAL A 14 1.15 2.82 41.91
N THR A 15 2.24 2.23 42.38
CA THR A 15 2.25 1.06 43.26
C THR A 15 1.36 1.34 44.48
N ARG A 16 0.16 0.76 44.52
CA ARG A 16 -0.72 0.81 45.69
C ARG A 16 -0.03 0.06 46.84
N PRO A 17 -0.05 0.57 48.08
CA PRO A 17 0.45 -0.19 49.22
C PRO A 17 -0.34 -1.50 49.36
N GLU A 18 0.39 -2.60 49.56
CA GLU A 18 -0.17 -3.95 49.70
C GLU A 18 -1.22 -4.00 50.82
N THR A 19 -2.43 -4.46 50.51
CA THR A 19 -3.50 -4.64 51.50
C THR A 19 -3.35 -5.99 52.22
N PRO A 20 -3.97 -6.18 53.40
CA PRO A 20 -3.97 -7.48 54.08
C PRO A 20 -4.52 -8.63 53.22
N ARG A 21 -5.46 -8.34 52.31
CA ARG A 21 -6.01 -9.31 51.37
C ARG A 21 -5.00 -9.70 50.30
N ASP A 22 -4.27 -8.73 49.74
CA ASP A 22 -3.20 -8.99 48.77
C ASP A 22 -2.12 -9.90 49.37
N ARG A 23 -1.84 -9.75 50.67
CA ARG A 23 -0.90 -10.62 51.40
C ARG A 23 -1.38 -12.08 51.46
N ILE A 24 -2.65 -12.30 51.80
CA ILE A 24 -3.26 -13.64 51.85
C ILE A 24 -3.26 -14.27 50.45
N GLU A 25 -3.65 -13.51 49.42
CA GLU A 25 -3.65 -13.98 48.03
C GLU A 25 -2.23 -14.34 47.56
N ARG A 26 -1.22 -13.54 47.94
CA ARG A 26 0.19 -13.82 47.67
C ARG A 26 0.70 -15.07 48.40
N GLU A 27 0.30 -15.27 49.66
CA GLU A 27 0.65 -16.45 50.45
C GLU A 27 0.02 -17.72 49.86
N ALA A 28 -1.26 -17.67 49.45
CA ALA A 28 -1.93 -18.77 48.78
C ALA A 28 -1.27 -19.12 47.43
N LEU A 29 -0.96 -18.11 46.61
CA LEU A 29 -0.24 -18.31 45.35
C LEU A 29 1.18 -18.87 45.58
N ALA A 30 1.87 -18.43 46.63
CA ALA A 30 3.18 -18.94 46.98
C ALA A 30 3.14 -20.43 47.35
N GLU A 31 2.07 -20.87 48.03
CA GLU A 31 1.80 -22.26 48.37
C GLU A 31 1.48 -23.10 47.12
N ASP A 32 0.58 -22.61 46.25
CA ASP A 32 0.20 -23.28 44.99
C ASP A 32 1.39 -23.46 44.03
N LEU A 33 2.37 -22.56 44.08
CA LEU A 33 3.59 -22.67 43.29
C LEU A 33 4.60 -23.66 43.89
N LYS A 34 4.47 -24.09 45.15
CA LYS A 34 5.41 -25.09 45.72
C LYS A 34 5.23 -26.43 45.00
N GLY A 35 6.32 -26.93 44.42
CA GLY A 35 6.32 -28.18 43.66
C GLY A 35 5.78 -28.07 42.23
N ASN A 36 5.37 -26.88 41.77
CA ASN A 36 4.99 -26.67 40.38
C ASN A 36 6.26 -26.64 39.50
N PRO A 37 6.42 -27.57 38.54
CA PRO A 37 7.61 -27.65 37.69
C PRO A 37 7.75 -26.47 36.72
N LEU A 38 6.73 -25.63 36.58
CA LEU A 38 6.72 -24.44 35.74
C LEU A 38 6.97 -23.14 36.52
N LYS A 39 7.25 -23.23 37.84
CA LYS A 39 7.50 -22.06 38.68
C LYS A 39 8.79 -21.35 38.25
N GLY A 40 8.65 -20.13 37.73
CA GLY A 40 9.78 -19.31 37.28
C GLY A 40 10.12 -19.49 35.81
N ASP A 41 9.52 -20.46 35.14
CA ASP A 41 9.70 -20.67 33.71
C ASP A 41 8.68 -19.86 32.92
N ALA A 42 9.15 -19.23 31.84
CA ALA A 42 8.26 -18.61 30.89
C ALA A 42 7.36 -19.68 30.26
N VAL A 43 6.05 -19.42 30.18
CA VAL A 43 5.11 -20.29 29.46
C VAL A 43 5.59 -20.41 28.01
N PRO A 44 5.90 -21.63 27.51
CA PRO A 44 6.37 -21.79 26.15
C PRO A 44 5.21 -21.52 25.19
N LEU A 45 5.16 -20.30 24.65
CA LEU A 45 4.24 -19.93 23.57
C LEU A 45 4.66 -20.66 22.29
N ARG A 46 4.01 -21.78 21.97
CA ARG A 46 4.20 -22.48 20.68
C ARG A 46 3.45 -21.75 19.55
N LEU A 47 3.88 -20.53 19.24
CA LEU A 47 3.40 -19.81 18.06
C LEU A 47 4.06 -20.40 16.81
N ARG A 48 3.37 -21.35 16.15
CA ARG A 48 3.81 -21.93 14.88
C ARG A 48 2.86 -21.46 13.78
N ASN A 49 3.40 -20.78 12.78
CA ASN A 49 2.71 -20.37 11.54
C ASN A 49 1.58 -19.31 11.63
N PHE A 50 1.27 -18.74 12.79
CA PHE A 50 0.47 -17.50 12.83
C PHE A 50 1.37 -16.31 12.53
N ARG A 51 1.37 -15.86 11.27
CA ARG A 51 2.06 -14.64 10.84
C ARG A 51 1.00 -13.67 10.32
N PRO A 52 0.68 -12.56 11.02
CA PRO A 52 -0.23 -11.56 10.48
C PRO A 52 0.33 -11.01 9.16
N ASP A 53 -0.46 -11.08 8.08
CA ASP A 53 -0.13 -10.43 6.81
C ASP A 53 -0.19 -8.90 6.99
N ALA A 54 0.69 -8.15 6.32
CA ALA A 54 1.04 -6.79 6.76
C ALA A 54 0.09 -5.70 6.25
N SER A 55 -0.62 -5.95 5.15
CA SER A 55 -1.93 -5.34 4.85
C SER A 55 -2.88 -5.42 6.04
N ALA A 56 -2.83 -6.55 6.75
CA ALA A 56 -3.68 -6.84 7.90
C ALA A 56 -3.18 -6.18 9.19
N GLN A 57 -2.06 -5.46 9.16
CA GLN A 57 -1.59 -4.60 10.24
C GLN A 57 -1.56 -3.12 9.85
N LEU A 58 -1.54 -2.76 8.57
CA LEU A 58 -1.98 -1.44 8.11
C LEU A 58 -3.41 -1.12 8.52
N ALA A 59 -4.21 -2.18 8.43
CA ALA A 59 -5.55 -2.33 8.93
C ALA A 59 -5.68 -2.23 10.46
N ALA A 60 -4.58 -2.13 11.23
CA ALA A 60 -4.63 -2.14 12.69
C ALA A 60 -4.36 -0.78 13.38
N LEU A 61 -3.80 0.24 12.70
CA LEU A 61 -3.14 1.39 13.39
C LEU A 61 -3.29 2.81 12.77
N GLY A 62 -4.14 3.03 11.75
CA GLY A 62 -4.58 4.40 11.41
C GLY A 62 -4.18 4.97 10.04
N GLY A 63 -4.15 4.15 8.98
CA GLY A 63 -4.26 4.66 7.61
C GLY A 63 -3.61 3.79 6.53
N PRO A 64 -3.83 4.11 5.24
CA PRO A 64 -3.25 3.36 4.13
C PRO A 64 -1.72 3.46 4.08
N VAL A 65 -1.06 2.37 3.65
CA VAL A 65 0.42 2.28 3.53
C VAL A 65 0.92 3.20 2.44
N ALA A 66 2.21 3.51 2.50
CA ALA A 66 2.92 4.20 1.44
C ALA A 66 2.66 3.59 0.03
N TRP A 67 2.77 2.27 -0.16
CA TRP A 67 2.52 1.69 -1.49
C TRP A 67 1.07 1.83 -1.93
N MET A 68 0.08 1.71 -1.02
CA MET A 68 -1.33 1.92 -1.35
C MET A 68 -1.61 3.38 -1.69
N ARG A 69 -1.03 4.33 -0.95
CA ARG A 69 -1.13 5.76 -1.24
C ARG A 69 -0.56 6.12 -2.60
N ARG A 70 0.61 5.55 -2.94
CA ARG A 70 1.23 5.74 -4.26
C ARG A 70 0.41 5.11 -5.36
N LEU A 71 -0.14 3.92 -5.12
CA LEU A 71 -1.05 3.27 -6.06
C LEU A 71 -2.27 4.15 -6.35
N ARG A 72 -2.88 4.71 -5.30
CA ARG A 72 -4.01 5.64 -5.45
C ARG A 72 -3.62 6.92 -6.18
N ALA A 73 -2.44 7.47 -5.91
CA ALA A 73 -1.94 8.65 -6.61
C ALA A 73 -1.73 8.38 -8.11
N ILE A 74 -1.17 7.21 -8.46
CA ILE A 74 -1.01 6.79 -9.86
C ILE A 74 -2.37 6.67 -10.54
N GLU A 75 -3.36 6.04 -9.90
CA GLU A 75 -4.72 5.92 -10.45
C GLU A 75 -5.34 7.29 -10.74
N LEU A 76 -5.28 8.21 -9.76
CA LEU A 76 -5.81 9.56 -9.93
C LEU A 76 -5.11 10.35 -11.05
N ALA A 77 -3.79 10.21 -11.16
CA ALA A 77 -3.02 10.85 -12.24
C ALA A 77 -3.39 10.27 -13.61
N ILE A 78 -3.55 8.94 -13.70
CA ILE A 78 -4.03 8.29 -14.94
C ILE A 78 -5.43 8.79 -15.30
N GLU A 79 -6.36 8.79 -14.35
CA GLU A 79 -7.73 9.28 -14.58
C GLU A 79 -7.73 10.75 -15.06
N HIS A 80 -6.82 11.59 -14.56
CA HIS A 80 -6.66 12.96 -15.00
C HIS A 80 -6.22 13.04 -16.47
N HIS A 81 -5.17 12.29 -16.83
CA HIS A 81 -4.73 12.23 -18.23
C HIS A 81 -5.79 11.64 -19.15
N GLU A 82 -6.52 10.61 -18.74
CA GLU A 82 -7.61 10.03 -19.54
C GLU A 82 -8.70 11.07 -19.86
N ARG A 83 -9.05 11.94 -18.91
CA ARG A 83 -9.99 13.03 -19.15
C ARG A 83 -9.43 14.06 -20.14
N GLN A 84 -8.21 14.55 -19.90
CA GLN A 84 -7.58 15.55 -20.77
C GLN A 84 -7.39 15.04 -22.20
N LEU A 85 -6.95 13.78 -22.35
CA LEU A 85 -6.80 13.12 -23.64
C LEU A 85 -8.14 12.90 -24.33
N GLY A 86 -9.19 12.54 -23.58
CA GLY A 86 -10.55 12.41 -24.12
C GLY A 86 -11.07 13.72 -24.69
N GLU A 87 -10.85 14.83 -23.98
CA GLU A 87 -11.20 16.17 -24.44
C GLU A 87 -10.40 16.55 -25.69
N ALA A 88 -9.07 16.40 -25.66
CA ALA A 88 -8.20 16.71 -26.80
C ALA A 88 -8.54 15.86 -28.05
N TRP A 89 -8.79 14.57 -27.86
CA TRP A 89 -9.19 13.66 -28.93
C TRP A 89 -10.51 14.09 -29.58
N ALA A 90 -11.50 14.46 -28.76
CA ALA A 90 -12.79 14.95 -29.26
C ALA A 90 -12.66 16.28 -30.01
N THR A 91 -11.83 17.20 -29.52
CA THR A 91 -11.56 18.49 -30.17
C THR A 91 -10.89 18.30 -31.52
N ILE A 92 -9.78 17.56 -31.60
CA ILE A 92 -9.04 17.34 -32.85
C ILE A 92 -9.92 16.61 -33.87
N ARG A 93 -10.74 15.66 -33.40
CA ARG A 93 -11.71 14.97 -34.27
C ARG A 93 -12.78 15.92 -34.81
N ALA A 94 -13.29 16.84 -33.99
CA ALA A 94 -14.27 17.83 -34.44
C ALA A 94 -13.68 18.83 -35.45
N GLU A 95 -12.41 19.20 -35.31
CA GLU A 95 -11.72 20.11 -36.22
C GLU A 95 -11.45 19.50 -37.60
N HIS A 96 -11.16 18.20 -37.66
CA HIS A 96 -10.78 17.52 -38.91
C HIS A 96 -11.94 16.80 -39.62
N GLY A 97 -13.12 16.67 -38.99
CA GLY A 97 -14.31 16.10 -39.62
C GLY A 97 -14.06 14.72 -40.24
N ASP A 98 -14.29 14.60 -41.55
CA ASP A 98 -14.12 13.36 -42.33
C ASP A 98 -12.69 13.11 -42.84
N ASP A 99 -11.74 14.03 -42.62
CA ASP A 99 -10.33 13.84 -43.00
C ASP A 99 -9.61 12.95 -41.96
N GLU A 100 -9.85 11.64 -42.05
CA GLU A 100 -9.28 10.64 -41.14
C GLU A 100 -7.74 10.62 -41.15
N GLU A 101 -7.11 10.93 -42.29
CA GLU A 101 -5.64 10.92 -42.41
C GLU A 101 -5.00 12.16 -41.75
N ARG A 102 -5.61 13.34 -41.86
CA ARG A 102 -5.14 14.51 -41.08
C ARG A 102 -5.38 14.32 -39.58
N PHE A 103 -6.56 13.84 -39.20
CA PHE A 103 -6.85 13.50 -37.81
C PHE A 103 -5.81 12.53 -37.24
N ALA A 104 -5.53 11.43 -37.94
CA ALA A 104 -4.60 10.42 -37.46
C ALA A 104 -3.18 10.97 -37.28
N ARG A 105 -2.68 11.76 -38.23
CA ARG A 105 -1.35 12.37 -38.15
C ARG A 105 -1.23 13.36 -36.98
N GLU A 106 -2.22 14.23 -36.81
CA GLU A 106 -2.19 15.23 -35.74
C GLU A 106 -2.33 14.57 -34.36
N TRP A 107 -3.22 13.58 -34.23
CA TRP A 107 -3.36 12.82 -33.00
C TRP A 107 -2.10 12.01 -32.63
N GLN A 108 -1.45 11.39 -33.61
CA GLN A 108 -0.18 10.68 -33.40
C GLN A 108 0.91 11.64 -32.90
N ARG A 109 1.05 12.82 -33.52
CA ARG A 109 1.98 13.85 -33.07
C ARG A 109 1.69 14.29 -31.64
N LEU A 110 0.43 14.54 -31.29
CA LEU A 110 0.06 14.91 -29.93
C LEU A 110 0.41 13.79 -28.94
N ALA A 111 0.12 12.53 -29.27
CA ALA A 111 0.42 11.40 -28.42
C ALA A 111 1.94 11.24 -28.17
N GLU A 112 2.78 11.52 -29.17
CA GLU A 112 4.24 11.50 -29.05
C GLU A 112 4.80 12.62 -28.18
N LEU A 113 4.14 13.77 -28.14
CA LEU A 113 4.55 14.94 -27.37
C LEU A 113 3.89 15.03 -25.99
N TRP A 114 2.98 14.12 -25.68
CA TRP A 114 2.24 14.15 -24.43
C TRP A 114 3.15 13.85 -23.25
N ASP A 115 3.07 14.69 -22.22
CA ASP A 115 3.90 14.56 -21.03
C ASP A 115 3.25 13.62 -20.00
N PHE A 116 4.00 12.58 -19.63
CA PHE A 116 3.66 11.64 -18.56
C PHE A 116 4.71 11.63 -17.45
N ASP A 117 5.63 12.59 -17.40
CA ASP A 117 6.79 12.57 -16.50
C ASP A 117 6.38 12.44 -15.04
N GLU A 118 5.37 13.19 -14.58
CA GLU A 118 4.91 13.14 -13.19
C GLU A 118 4.36 11.75 -12.80
N VAL A 119 3.47 11.18 -13.61
CA VAL A 119 2.89 9.86 -13.34
C VAL A 119 3.91 8.75 -13.53
N ASN A 120 4.84 8.89 -14.48
CA ASN A 120 5.94 7.96 -14.69
C ASN A 120 6.95 8.00 -13.54
N GLU A 121 7.18 9.16 -12.94
CA GLU A 121 7.97 9.29 -11.72
C GLU A 121 7.28 8.58 -10.54
N LEU A 122 5.95 8.74 -10.40
CA LEU A 122 5.17 8.01 -9.40
C LEU A 122 5.23 6.49 -9.59
N ILE A 123 5.10 6.02 -10.83
CA ILE A 123 5.24 4.60 -11.21
C ILE A 123 6.66 4.10 -10.90
N GLY A 124 7.68 4.86 -11.27
CA GLY A 124 9.08 4.53 -10.99
C GLY A 124 9.34 4.42 -9.49
N ARG A 125 8.85 5.38 -8.69
CA ARG A 125 8.89 5.31 -7.22
C ARG A 125 8.14 4.08 -6.72
N HIS A 126 6.93 3.80 -7.21
CA HIS A 126 6.16 2.60 -6.85
C HIS A 126 6.98 1.33 -7.04
N ASN A 127 7.44 1.09 -8.27
CA ASN A 127 8.21 -0.10 -8.64
C ASN A 127 9.47 -0.28 -7.79
N ARG A 128 10.16 0.82 -7.45
CA ARG A 128 11.38 0.78 -6.65
C ARG A 128 11.14 0.34 -5.21
N HIS A 129 10.09 0.83 -4.56
CA HIS A 129 9.87 0.57 -3.13
C HIS A 129 8.87 -0.55 -2.83
N TYR A 130 7.99 -0.90 -3.78
CA TYR A 130 6.90 -1.85 -3.56
C TYR A 130 7.35 -3.22 -3.03
N PRO A 131 8.38 -3.89 -3.59
CA PRO A 131 8.77 -5.21 -3.11
C PRO A 131 9.17 -5.23 -1.63
N ALA A 132 9.88 -4.19 -1.20
CA ALA A 132 10.29 -4.04 0.19
C ALA A 132 9.09 -3.75 1.11
N GLU A 133 8.20 -2.83 0.71
CA GLU A 133 7.04 -2.44 1.52
C GLU A 133 5.99 -3.56 1.65
N SER A 134 5.84 -4.38 0.61
CA SER A 134 4.92 -5.52 0.59
C SER A 134 5.54 -6.84 1.06
N ARG A 135 6.82 -6.81 1.50
CA ARG A 135 7.59 -8.00 1.94
C ARG A 135 7.55 -9.12 0.89
N LEU A 136 7.70 -8.74 -0.38
CA LEU A 136 7.56 -9.66 -1.50
C LEU A 136 8.69 -10.70 -1.46
N PRO A 137 8.38 -12.01 -1.51
CA PRO A 137 9.41 -13.04 -1.54
C PRO A 137 10.33 -12.87 -2.75
N MET A 138 11.61 -13.18 -2.58
CA MET A 138 12.60 -13.22 -3.65
C MET A 138 12.87 -14.67 -4.04
N ASN A 139 12.99 -14.93 -5.35
CA ASN A 139 13.45 -16.21 -5.86
C ASN A 139 14.99 -16.24 -5.79
N PRO A 140 15.60 -17.09 -4.94
CA PRO A 140 17.05 -17.08 -4.74
C PRO A 140 17.84 -17.58 -5.95
N ARG A 141 17.20 -18.29 -6.91
CA ARG A 141 17.86 -18.79 -8.11
C ARG A 141 18.01 -17.72 -9.18
N THR A 142 17.03 -16.82 -9.31
CA THR A 142 17.02 -15.76 -10.33
C THR A 142 17.45 -14.41 -9.78
N GLY A 143 17.37 -14.20 -8.47
CA GLY A 143 17.59 -12.89 -7.84
C GLY A 143 16.42 -11.93 -7.99
N ASP A 144 15.32 -12.37 -8.61
CA ASP A 144 14.13 -11.55 -8.86
C ASP A 144 13.04 -11.80 -7.81
N PHE A 145 12.15 -10.82 -7.63
CA PHE A 145 10.97 -11.00 -6.80
C PHE A 145 9.92 -11.91 -7.45
N VAL A 146 9.15 -12.61 -6.62
CA VAL A 146 8.07 -13.49 -7.09
C VAL A 146 6.97 -12.70 -7.80
N LEU A 147 6.33 -13.37 -8.77
CA LEU A 147 5.17 -12.83 -9.47
C LEU A 147 3.98 -12.69 -8.51
N ILE A 148 3.19 -11.66 -8.72
CA ILE A 148 1.92 -11.42 -8.03
C ILE A 148 0.81 -11.86 -8.96
N ASN A 149 0.06 -12.88 -8.57
CA ASN A 149 -1.03 -13.43 -9.39
C ASN A 149 -0.58 -13.78 -10.82
N GLY A 150 0.63 -14.33 -10.95
CA GLY A 150 1.22 -14.71 -12.24
C GLY A 150 1.71 -13.53 -13.09
N ARG A 151 1.73 -12.30 -12.56
CA ARG A 151 2.21 -11.10 -13.25
C ARG A 151 3.35 -10.43 -12.50
N PRO A 152 4.27 -9.74 -13.19
CA PRO A 152 5.25 -8.90 -12.52
C PRO A 152 4.53 -7.84 -11.66
N TYR A 153 5.09 -7.55 -10.49
CA TYR A 153 4.57 -6.48 -9.62
C TYR A 153 4.78 -5.09 -10.24
N THR A 154 5.72 -4.97 -11.16
CA THR A 154 6.10 -3.71 -11.80
C THR A 154 5.01 -3.20 -12.73
N ARG A 155 4.72 -1.91 -12.62
CA ARG A 155 3.88 -1.18 -13.56
C ARG A 155 4.73 -0.62 -14.69
N ARG A 156 4.23 -0.69 -15.92
CA ARG A 156 4.90 -0.09 -17.09
C ARG A 156 4.72 1.42 -17.06
N PRO A 157 5.74 2.21 -17.45
CA PRO A 157 5.55 3.63 -17.71
C PRO A 157 4.53 3.83 -18.83
N LEU A 158 3.88 4.99 -18.81
CA LEU A 158 2.93 5.42 -19.83
C LEU A 158 3.70 6.14 -20.94
N ASP A 159 3.27 5.92 -22.18
CA ASP A 159 3.88 6.45 -23.39
C ASP A 159 2.81 6.72 -24.47
N ALA A 160 3.24 7.15 -25.65
CA ALA A 160 2.36 7.37 -26.79
C ALA A 160 1.55 6.12 -27.17
N GLN A 161 2.13 4.92 -27.03
CA GLN A 161 1.40 3.68 -27.33
C GLN A 161 0.24 3.44 -26.38
N TRP A 162 0.42 3.78 -25.10
CA TRP A 162 -0.65 3.73 -24.11
C TRP A 162 -1.84 4.62 -24.51
N ILE A 163 -1.58 5.82 -25.06
CA ILE A 163 -2.60 6.74 -25.57
C ILE A 163 -3.31 6.11 -26.77
N LEU A 164 -2.55 5.70 -27.78
CA LEU A 164 -3.09 5.19 -29.05
C LEU A 164 -3.89 3.88 -28.88
N ALA A 165 -3.56 3.08 -27.86
CA ALA A 165 -4.34 1.90 -27.51
C ALA A 165 -5.73 2.23 -26.96
N ARG A 166 -5.87 3.36 -26.23
CA ARG A 166 -7.14 3.81 -25.62
C ARG A 166 -7.96 4.70 -26.54
N PHE A 167 -7.27 5.59 -27.24
CA PHE A 167 -7.84 6.59 -28.14
C PHE A 167 -7.25 6.35 -29.53
N PRO A 168 -7.81 5.40 -30.29
CA PRO A 168 -7.21 5.00 -31.55
C PRO A 168 -7.32 6.10 -32.61
N ALA A 169 -6.22 6.29 -33.35
CA ALA A 169 -6.12 7.26 -34.45
C ALA A 169 -6.98 6.85 -35.67
N ARG A 170 -7.26 5.55 -35.81
CA ARG A 170 -8.07 4.97 -36.89
C ARG A 170 -9.17 4.11 -36.29
N ARG A 171 -10.31 4.00 -36.96
CA ARG A 171 -11.35 3.04 -36.56
C ARG A 171 -10.75 1.64 -36.62
N GLN A 172 -10.76 0.93 -35.48
CA GLN A 172 -10.41 -0.49 -35.46
C GLN A 172 -11.55 -1.21 -36.20
N THR A 173 -11.20 -1.89 -37.29
CA THR A 173 -12.14 -2.63 -38.16
C THR A 173 -12.56 -3.93 -37.51
#